data_AF-A0A3P3F4G8-F1
#
_entry.id   AF-A0A3P3F4G8-F1
#
_cell.length_a   1.000
_cell.length_b   1.000
_cell.length_c   1.000
_cell.angle_alpha   90.00
_cell.angle_beta   90.00
_cell.angle_gamma   90.00
#
_symmetry.space_group_name_H-M   'P 1'
#
loop_
_entity.id
_entity.type
_entity.pdbx_description
1 polymer ?
#
loop_
_entity_poly.entity_id
_entity_poly.type
_entity_poly.pdbx_seq_one_letter_code
_entity_poly.pdbx_strand_id
1 'polypeptide(L)'
;MLIQPIDYFLVAWFALAAASTLYVGFDQYRNNPEPVVMKWGFILVTLYMGPLGLLLYVLADKEPRPGEHEAFTSPLWKQGVGSTIHCVAGDATGIILAAVVTATLGLPMWLDLIVEYLAGFAFGLFIFQSMFMKSMMGGSYGENVRRSFLPEFISMNFMMASMAPVMSFLMMGRDMRAMEPTELLFWGVMSLGVIAGFALAYPANVWLVARGLKHGLMTERALPGAKRQHAQMQMQQADASGHGHREHGHDMASRKGSGGHQMRSDATTPQIAALGVVSLIALGIGMAAPANWLNLRLSARDVGGVIMPQGMIMDRDTPADTMRDMAAADPRLVTASYDLAAKGGRDLPFRMENGVKVFELRPSAVRWQILPDVTVDGYAYNGQIPGPRIHIRQGDRVRINVTNALPEETTVHWHGLILPNQMDGPAEITQAPIEPGQTYSYEFTATQHGTYFYHPHAKPDRTQALGLYGALIIDPANSADEVAADHDSVIELQEWLVREGLTYPSMPMDGGMPNFFTINGKAYPSTETIRMKVGETLKVRFIGTNNGFIHPMHIHGGPFEVVARDGEAIPAAARFLADTINVGPGQRYDVVWKAQRPGKWLIHCHIPHHTTNNNVEEKGGGGLMVVIDVG
;
A
#
# COMPACT_ATOMS: atom_id res chain seq x y z
N MET A 1 8.57 -6.80 -7.43
CA MET A 1 8.37 -7.83 -6.39
C MET A 1 6.93 -7.74 -5.92
N LEU A 2 6.19 -8.85 -5.96
CA LEU A 2 4.82 -8.92 -5.45
C LEU A 2 4.91 -8.97 -3.91
N ILE A 3 4.27 -8.02 -3.23
CA ILE A 3 4.34 -7.85 -1.78
C ILE A 3 3.17 -8.59 -1.12
N GLN A 4 1.97 -8.44 -1.67
CA GLN A 4 0.74 -8.96 -1.06
C GLN A 4 0.02 -9.97 -1.97
N PRO A 5 -0.84 -10.84 -1.41
CA PRO A 5 -1.67 -11.77 -2.20
C PRO A 5 -2.47 -11.10 -3.33
N ILE A 6 -2.94 -9.86 -3.11
CA ILE A 6 -3.68 -9.08 -4.11
C ILE A 6 -2.84 -8.83 -5.37
N ASP A 7 -1.52 -8.72 -5.25
CA ASP A 7 -0.65 -8.46 -6.39
C ASP A 7 -0.66 -9.66 -7.36
N TYR A 8 -0.74 -10.90 -6.85
CA TYR A 8 -0.88 -12.10 -7.68
C TYR A 8 -2.23 -12.14 -8.40
N PHE A 9 -3.31 -11.78 -7.69
CA PHE A 9 -4.63 -11.67 -8.30
C PHE A 9 -4.64 -10.64 -9.43
N LEU A 10 -4.01 -9.48 -9.22
CA LEU A 10 -3.93 -8.41 -10.22
C LEU A 10 -3.11 -8.84 -11.44
N VAL A 11 -2.00 -9.55 -11.27
CA VAL A 11 -1.24 -10.12 -12.40
C VAL A 11 -2.12 -11.04 -13.24
N ALA A 12 -2.88 -11.94 -12.61
CA ALA A 12 -3.80 -12.83 -13.31
C ALA A 12 -4.94 -12.05 -14.00
N TRP A 13 -5.52 -11.07 -13.31
CA TRP A 13 -6.57 -10.19 -13.84
C TRP A 13 -6.10 -9.43 -15.08
N PHE A 14 -4.92 -8.82 -15.05
CA PHE A 14 -4.38 -8.06 -16.18
C PHE A 14 -3.94 -8.96 -17.35
N ALA A 15 -3.46 -10.18 -17.07
CA ALA A 15 -3.21 -11.16 -18.12
C ALA A 15 -4.52 -11.54 -18.86
N LEU A 16 -5.61 -11.76 -18.10
CA LEU A 16 -6.93 -12.02 -18.67
C LEU A 16 -7.50 -10.79 -19.40
N ALA A 17 -7.30 -9.58 -18.87
CA ALA A 17 -7.72 -8.34 -19.51
C ALA A 17 -7.00 -8.12 -20.84
N ALA A 18 -5.68 -8.37 -20.90
CA ALA A 18 -4.90 -8.30 -22.13
C ALA A 18 -5.39 -9.32 -23.18
N ALA A 19 -5.58 -10.58 -22.79
CA ALA A 19 -6.10 -11.62 -23.68
C ALA A 19 -7.51 -11.28 -24.19
N SER A 20 -8.38 -10.79 -23.30
CA SER A 20 -9.74 -10.33 -23.64
C SER A 20 -9.72 -9.18 -24.65
N THR A 21 -8.87 -8.18 -24.41
CA THR A 21 -8.74 -7.00 -25.29
C THR A 21 -8.22 -7.38 -26.66
N LEU A 22 -7.22 -8.27 -26.73
CA LEU A 22 -6.69 -8.80 -28.00
C LEU A 22 -7.76 -9.56 -28.79
N TYR A 23 -8.56 -10.39 -28.11
CA TYR A 23 -9.67 -11.10 -28.74
C TYR A 23 -10.71 -10.13 -29.31
N VAL A 24 -11.18 -9.15 -28.51
CA VAL A 24 -12.19 -8.17 -28.96
C VAL A 24 -11.66 -7.36 -30.15
N GLY A 25 -10.40 -6.91 -30.07
CA GLY A 25 -9.76 -6.20 -31.17
C GLY A 25 -9.68 -7.05 -32.45
N PHE A 26 -9.29 -8.31 -32.35
CA PHE A 26 -9.25 -9.19 -33.51
C PHE A 26 -10.65 -9.46 -34.11
N ASP A 27 -11.64 -9.77 -33.27
CA ASP A 27 -12.98 -10.14 -33.69
C ASP A 27 -13.73 -8.96 -34.32
N GLN A 28 -13.64 -7.76 -33.73
CA GLN A 28 -14.34 -6.58 -34.24
C GLN A 28 -13.85 -6.12 -35.61
N TYR A 29 -12.54 -6.20 -35.89
CA TYR A 29 -12.03 -5.82 -37.22
C TYR A 29 -12.24 -6.90 -38.29
N ARG A 30 -12.50 -8.15 -37.90
CA ARG A 30 -12.68 -9.26 -38.84
C ARG A 30 -14.15 -9.59 -39.13
N ASN A 31 -14.98 -9.61 -38.10
CA ASN A 31 -16.30 -10.21 -38.15
C ASN A 31 -17.44 -9.24 -37.82
N ASN A 32 -17.17 -8.07 -37.21
CA ASN A 32 -18.22 -7.19 -36.73
C ASN A 32 -18.47 -5.97 -37.64
N PRO A 33 -19.72 -5.74 -38.12
CA PRO A 33 -20.06 -4.67 -39.05
C PRO A 33 -20.42 -3.35 -38.34
N GLU A 34 -19.68 -2.93 -37.33
CA GLU A 34 -19.92 -1.67 -36.60
C GLU A 34 -18.99 -0.53 -37.08
N PRO A 35 -19.33 0.74 -36.82
CA PRO A 35 -18.45 1.88 -37.08
C PRO A 35 -17.15 1.80 -36.28
N VAL A 36 -16.03 2.29 -36.87
CA VAL A 36 -14.68 2.23 -36.26
C VAL A 36 -14.62 2.75 -34.82
N VAL A 37 -15.38 3.79 -34.49
CA VAL A 37 -15.38 4.36 -33.14
C VAL A 37 -16.03 3.42 -32.12
N MET A 38 -17.09 2.69 -32.49
CA MET A 38 -17.70 1.69 -31.62
C MET A 38 -16.73 0.52 -31.38
N LYS A 39 -15.94 0.17 -32.40
CA LYS A 39 -14.85 -0.81 -32.25
C LYS A 39 -13.87 -0.39 -31.15
N TRP A 40 -13.36 0.84 -31.25
CA TRP A 40 -12.48 1.39 -30.22
C TRP A 40 -13.16 1.50 -28.85
N GLY A 41 -14.46 1.81 -28.80
CA GLY A 41 -15.22 1.81 -27.55
C GLY A 41 -15.15 0.48 -26.81
N PHE A 42 -15.47 -0.63 -27.49
CA PHE A 42 -15.39 -1.96 -26.90
C PHE A 42 -13.96 -2.41 -26.58
N ILE A 43 -12.98 -2.09 -27.42
CA ILE A 43 -11.56 -2.39 -27.15
C ILE A 43 -11.11 -1.69 -25.88
N LEU A 44 -11.38 -0.39 -25.73
CA LEU A 44 -10.96 0.39 -24.57
C LEU A 44 -11.71 -0.02 -23.30
N VAL A 45 -13.03 -0.21 -23.37
CA VAL A 45 -13.79 -0.68 -22.20
C VAL A 45 -13.36 -2.09 -21.79
N THR A 46 -13.00 -2.97 -22.73
CA THR A 46 -12.43 -4.28 -22.41
C THR A 46 -11.04 -4.17 -21.80
N LEU A 47 -10.24 -3.20 -22.23
CA LEU A 47 -8.95 -2.90 -21.60
C LEU A 47 -9.15 -2.44 -20.13
N TYR A 48 -10.17 -1.64 -19.85
CA TYR A 48 -10.44 -1.13 -18.51
C TYR A 48 -11.12 -2.14 -17.59
N MET A 49 -12.10 -2.89 -18.10
CA MET A 49 -12.95 -3.79 -17.31
C MET A 49 -12.52 -5.27 -17.41
N GLY A 50 -11.51 -5.57 -18.21
CA GLY A 50 -10.99 -6.91 -18.43
C GLY A 50 -12.05 -7.90 -18.97
N PRO A 51 -12.13 -9.13 -18.42
CA PRO A 51 -13.09 -10.14 -18.86
C PRO A 51 -14.55 -9.71 -18.83
N LEU A 52 -14.92 -8.73 -17.98
CA LEU A 52 -16.28 -8.20 -17.95
C LEU A 52 -16.61 -7.42 -19.22
N GLY A 53 -15.64 -6.65 -19.76
CA GLY A 53 -15.81 -5.96 -21.03
C GLY A 53 -15.96 -6.92 -22.21
N LEU A 54 -15.19 -8.02 -22.22
CA LEU A 54 -15.36 -9.10 -23.18
C LEU A 54 -16.75 -9.74 -23.10
N LEU A 55 -17.24 -10.00 -21.88
CA LEU A 55 -18.58 -10.55 -21.69
C LEU A 55 -19.65 -9.60 -22.24
N LEU A 56 -19.52 -8.30 -21.98
CA LEU A 56 -20.42 -7.29 -22.55
C LEU A 56 -20.36 -7.25 -24.07
N TYR A 57 -19.17 -7.31 -24.66
CA TYR A 57 -18.98 -7.40 -26.12
C TYR A 57 -19.73 -8.61 -26.71
N VAL A 58 -19.51 -9.80 -26.15
CA VAL A 58 -20.11 -11.04 -26.66
C VAL A 58 -21.64 -11.02 -26.52
N LEU A 59 -22.17 -10.46 -25.43
CA LEU A 59 -23.61 -10.47 -25.16
C LEU A 59 -24.38 -9.36 -25.87
N ALA A 60 -23.77 -8.19 -26.06
CA ALA A 60 -24.45 -7.01 -26.57
C ALA A 60 -24.18 -6.72 -28.04
N ASP A 61 -22.99 -7.02 -28.55
CA ASP A 61 -22.50 -6.46 -29.82
C ASP A 61 -22.01 -7.50 -30.83
N LYS A 62 -21.28 -8.54 -30.39
CA LYS A 62 -20.72 -9.56 -31.29
C LYS A 62 -21.79 -10.16 -32.21
N GLU A 63 -21.61 -10.02 -33.53
CA GLU A 63 -22.50 -10.60 -34.53
C GLU A 63 -22.56 -12.14 -34.38
N PRO A 64 -23.73 -12.74 -34.03
CA PRO A 64 -23.84 -14.18 -33.80
C PRO A 64 -23.65 -14.99 -35.09
N ARG A 65 -24.19 -14.45 -36.20
CA ARG A 65 -24.10 -15.01 -37.56
C ARG A 65 -24.06 -13.86 -38.57
N PRO A 66 -23.32 -14.00 -39.68
CA PRO A 66 -23.24 -12.96 -40.70
C PRO A 66 -24.62 -12.55 -41.19
N GLY A 67 -24.98 -11.27 -41.05
CA GLY A 67 -26.28 -10.76 -41.47
C GLY A 67 -27.24 -10.43 -40.31
N GLU A 68 -26.99 -10.94 -39.09
CA GLU A 68 -27.93 -10.85 -37.97
C GLU A 68 -27.62 -9.71 -36.97
N HIS A 69 -26.55 -8.94 -37.17
CA HIS A 69 -26.10 -7.90 -36.23
C HIS A 69 -27.19 -6.86 -35.86
N GLU A 70 -27.95 -6.35 -36.84
CA GLU A 70 -29.00 -5.36 -36.62
C GLU A 70 -30.12 -5.91 -35.73
N ALA A 71 -30.53 -7.15 -35.97
CA ALA A 71 -31.56 -7.82 -35.18
C ALA A 71 -31.03 -8.13 -33.77
N PHE A 72 -29.79 -8.60 -33.67
CA PHE A 72 -29.16 -8.95 -32.41
C PHE A 72 -28.99 -7.76 -31.48
N THR A 73 -28.61 -6.60 -32.00
CA THR A 73 -28.34 -5.38 -31.24
C THR A 73 -29.59 -4.53 -30.96
N SER A 74 -30.72 -4.82 -31.61
CA SER A 74 -31.96 -4.05 -31.48
C SER A 74 -32.58 -3.95 -30.06
N PRO A 75 -32.46 -4.93 -29.14
CA PRO A 75 -33.00 -4.81 -27.80
C PRO A 75 -32.47 -3.59 -27.03
N LEU A 76 -33.37 -2.87 -26.35
CA LEU A 76 -33.05 -1.61 -25.66
C LEU A 76 -31.89 -1.74 -24.65
N TRP A 77 -31.79 -2.86 -23.93
CA TRP A 77 -30.71 -3.08 -22.98
C TRP A 77 -29.33 -3.15 -23.66
N LYS A 78 -29.25 -3.73 -24.87
CA LYS A 78 -28.02 -3.77 -25.67
C LYS A 78 -27.67 -2.42 -26.26
N GLN A 79 -28.68 -1.69 -26.72
CA GLN A 79 -28.52 -0.31 -27.15
C GLN A 79 -28.01 0.58 -26.00
N GLY A 80 -28.51 0.37 -24.78
CA GLY A 80 -28.01 0.99 -23.56
C GLY A 80 -26.56 0.61 -23.24
N VAL A 81 -26.18 -0.67 -23.40
CA VAL A 81 -24.78 -1.12 -23.26
C VAL A 81 -23.89 -0.38 -24.26
N GLY A 82 -24.24 -0.34 -25.54
CA GLY A 82 -23.48 0.40 -26.55
C GLY A 82 -23.31 1.88 -26.22
N SER A 83 -24.38 2.53 -25.77
CA SER A 83 -24.36 3.93 -25.37
C SER A 83 -23.45 4.19 -24.15
N THR A 84 -23.50 3.28 -23.18
CA THR A 84 -22.66 3.35 -21.96
C THR A 84 -21.20 3.10 -22.31
N ILE A 85 -20.91 2.12 -23.16
CA ILE A 85 -19.55 1.80 -23.62
C ILE A 85 -18.92 2.99 -24.33
N HIS A 86 -19.67 3.66 -25.19
CA HIS A 86 -19.16 4.83 -25.89
C HIS A 86 -18.78 5.99 -24.96
N CYS A 87 -19.62 6.26 -23.95
CA CYS A 87 -19.36 7.28 -22.92
C CYS A 87 -18.17 6.87 -22.03
N VAL A 88 -18.22 5.68 -21.44
CA VAL A 88 -17.18 5.19 -20.52
C VAL A 88 -15.83 5.08 -21.21
N ALA A 89 -15.77 4.69 -22.48
CA ALA A 89 -14.50 4.65 -23.23
C ALA A 89 -13.79 6.01 -23.23
N GLY A 90 -14.52 7.09 -23.54
CA GLY A 90 -13.97 8.45 -23.57
C GLY A 90 -13.69 8.98 -22.17
N ASP A 91 -14.71 8.97 -21.30
CA ASP A 91 -14.61 9.56 -19.96
C ASP A 91 -13.54 8.86 -19.12
N ALA A 92 -13.50 7.53 -19.10
CA ALA A 92 -12.50 6.77 -18.35
C ALA A 92 -11.08 7.00 -18.89
N THR A 93 -10.90 7.14 -20.21
CA THR A 93 -9.58 7.49 -20.77
C THR A 93 -9.09 8.81 -20.21
N GLY A 94 -9.93 9.85 -20.24
CA GLY A 94 -9.58 11.18 -19.74
C GLY A 94 -9.29 11.18 -18.24
N ILE A 95 -10.09 10.46 -17.46
CA ILE A 95 -9.88 10.30 -16.01
C ILE A 95 -8.57 9.57 -15.73
N ILE A 96 -8.30 8.43 -16.36
CA ILE A 96 -7.08 7.64 -16.13
C ILE A 96 -5.84 8.46 -16.49
N LEU A 97 -5.84 9.17 -17.63
CA LEU A 97 -4.72 10.02 -18.01
C LEU A 97 -4.52 11.17 -17.03
N ALA A 98 -5.60 11.80 -16.57
CA ALA A 98 -5.53 12.84 -15.56
C ALA A 98 -4.99 12.31 -14.23
N ALA A 99 -5.50 11.18 -13.73
CA ALA A 99 -5.07 10.54 -12.50
C ALA A 99 -3.55 10.24 -12.50
N VAL A 100 -3.02 9.75 -13.62
CA VAL A 100 -1.56 9.54 -13.77
C VAL A 100 -0.80 10.86 -13.68
N VAL A 101 -1.30 11.92 -14.31
CA VAL A 101 -0.66 13.25 -14.27
C VAL A 101 -0.76 13.87 -12.88
N THR A 102 -1.93 13.84 -12.22
CA THR A 102 -2.11 14.46 -10.90
C THR A 102 -1.34 13.72 -9.82
N ALA A 103 -1.32 12.38 -9.86
CA ALA A 103 -0.52 11.56 -8.96
C ALA A 103 0.98 11.83 -9.13
N THR A 104 1.47 11.92 -10.38
CA THR A 104 2.89 12.24 -10.64
C THR A 104 3.25 13.67 -10.22
N LEU A 105 2.31 14.61 -10.27
CA LEU A 105 2.48 15.98 -9.75
C LEU A 105 2.35 16.07 -8.22
N GLY A 106 1.82 15.03 -7.55
CA GLY A 106 1.60 15.02 -6.11
C GLY A 106 0.51 16.00 -5.69
N LEU A 107 -0.55 16.11 -6.48
CA LEU A 107 -1.71 16.92 -6.12
C LEU A 107 -2.55 16.22 -5.04
N PRO A 108 -3.27 16.98 -4.19
CA PRO A 108 -4.10 16.40 -3.14
C PRO A 108 -5.37 15.77 -3.75
N MET A 109 -5.84 14.66 -3.16
CA MET A 109 -6.96 13.86 -3.69
C MET A 109 -8.22 14.68 -4.03
N TRP A 110 -8.59 15.68 -3.23
CA TRP A 110 -9.77 16.52 -3.52
C TRP A 110 -9.64 17.30 -4.84
N LEU A 111 -8.41 17.72 -5.18
CA LEU A 111 -8.12 18.42 -6.42
C LEU A 111 -8.00 17.42 -7.58
N ASP A 112 -7.42 16.25 -7.33
CA ASP A 112 -7.31 15.16 -8.30
C ASP A 112 -8.69 14.78 -8.83
N LEU A 113 -9.66 14.52 -7.95
CA LEU A 113 -11.03 14.19 -8.35
C LEU A 113 -11.67 15.28 -9.23
N ILE A 114 -11.39 16.56 -8.97
CA ILE A 114 -11.91 17.67 -9.77
C ILE A 114 -11.23 17.69 -11.16
N VAL A 115 -9.91 17.55 -11.20
CA VAL A 115 -9.14 17.54 -12.45
C VAL A 115 -9.51 16.34 -13.30
N GLU A 116 -9.63 15.16 -12.69
CA GLU A 116 -10.09 13.92 -13.33
C GLU A 116 -11.50 14.06 -13.91
N TYR A 117 -12.44 14.63 -13.15
CA TYR A 117 -13.80 14.89 -13.65
C TYR A 117 -13.78 15.81 -14.89
N LEU A 118 -13.05 16.92 -14.81
CA LEU A 118 -12.96 17.89 -15.92
C LEU A 118 -12.28 17.29 -17.15
N ALA A 119 -11.19 16.55 -16.95
CA ALA A 119 -10.45 15.91 -18.03
C ALA A 119 -11.24 14.77 -18.67
N GLY A 120 -11.88 13.93 -17.86
CA GLY A 120 -12.80 12.89 -18.31
C GLY A 120 -13.88 13.46 -19.21
N PHE A 121 -14.63 14.44 -18.68
CA PHE A 121 -15.74 15.05 -19.42
C PHE A 121 -15.26 15.76 -20.70
N ALA A 122 -14.14 16.48 -20.66
CA ALA A 122 -13.58 17.12 -21.83
C ALA A 122 -13.13 16.10 -22.89
N PHE A 123 -12.50 15.01 -22.48
CA PHE A 123 -12.02 13.97 -23.39
C PHE A 123 -13.19 13.18 -24.00
N GLY A 124 -14.18 12.79 -23.19
CA GLY A 124 -15.42 12.19 -23.66
C GLY A 124 -16.14 13.07 -24.67
N LEU A 125 -16.41 14.33 -24.31
CA LEU A 125 -17.18 15.27 -25.14
C LEU A 125 -16.45 15.66 -26.43
N PHE A 126 -15.17 16.06 -26.34
CA PHE A 126 -14.45 16.68 -27.46
C PHE A 126 -13.65 15.70 -28.32
N ILE A 127 -13.30 14.52 -27.82
CA ILE A 127 -12.50 13.55 -28.57
C ILE A 127 -13.38 12.38 -29.00
N PHE A 128 -14.17 11.81 -28.10
CA PHE A 128 -14.97 10.62 -28.41
C PHE A 128 -16.33 10.96 -29.05
N GLN A 129 -17.10 11.87 -28.47
CA GLN A 129 -18.46 12.19 -28.95
C GLN A 129 -18.45 13.09 -30.20
N SER A 130 -17.77 14.24 -30.14
CA SER A 130 -17.85 15.27 -31.19
C SER A 130 -17.17 14.88 -32.51
N MET A 131 -16.09 14.10 -32.46
CA MET A 131 -15.45 13.56 -33.68
C MET A 131 -16.31 12.47 -34.33
N PHE A 132 -17.00 11.65 -33.54
CA PHE A 132 -17.84 10.56 -34.04
C PHE A 132 -19.15 11.04 -34.66
N MET A 133 -19.81 12.03 -34.05
CA MET A 133 -21.01 12.62 -34.62
C MET A 133 -20.73 13.32 -35.96
N LYS A 134 -19.50 13.79 -36.19
CA LYS A 134 -19.09 14.42 -37.46
C LYS A 134 -19.09 13.42 -38.63
N SER A 135 -18.66 12.18 -38.41
CA SER A 135 -18.70 11.14 -39.45
C SER A 135 -20.09 10.53 -39.66
N MET A 136 -20.99 10.67 -38.68
CA MET A 136 -22.26 9.93 -38.65
C MET A 136 -23.51 10.75 -38.99
N MET A 137 -23.64 12.00 -38.53
CA MET A 137 -24.87 12.80 -38.74
C MET A 137 -24.73 13.92 -39.78
N GLY A 138 -23.50 14.25 -40.19
CA GLY A 138 -23.21 15.50 -40.89
C GLY A 138 -23.48 16.74 -40.02
N GLY A 139 -22.89 17.88 -40.39
CA GLY A 139 -22.99 19.12 -39.62
C GLY A 139 -21.63 19.63 -39.12
N SER A 140 -21.64 20.81 -38.49
CA SER A 140 -20.42 21.41 -37.94
C SER A 140 -20.02 20.76 -36.61
N TYR A 141 -18.73 20.70 -36.31
CA TYR A 141 -18.20 20.17 -35.05
C TYR A 141 -18.88 20.80 -33.81
N GLY A 142 -19.10 22.12 -33.83
CA GLY A 142 -19.75 22.83 -32.73
C GLY A 142 -21.23 22.52 -32.56
N GLU A 143 -21.94 22.16 -33.63
CA GLU A 143 -23.34 21.73 -33.54
C GLU A 143 -23.47 20.37 -32.87
N ASN A 144 -22.54 19.45 -33.18
CA ASN A 144 -22.49 18.14 -32.54
C ASN A 144 -22.18 18.23 -31.06
N VAL A 145 -21.19 19.05 -30.66
CA VAL A 145 -20.88 19.33 -29.25
C VAL A 145 -22.11 19.82 -28.50
N ARG A 146 -22.88 20.77 -29.06
CA ARG A 146 -24.08 21.30 -28.39
C ARG A 146 -25.18 20.25 -28.20
N ARG A 147 -25.32 19.33 -29.14
CA ARG A 147 -26.34 18.28 -29.10
C ARG A 147 -25.98 17.15 -28.13
N SER A 148 -24.70 16.78 -28.02
CA SER A 148 -24.24 15.73 -27.11
C SER A 148 -23.93 16.21 -25.69
N PHE A 149 -23.76 17.51 -25.48
CA PHE A 149 -23.37 18.07 -24.17
C PHE A 149 -24.25 17.58 -23.02
N LEU A 150 -25.57 17.78 -23.10
CA LEU A 150 -26.47 17.50 -21.99
C LEU A 150 -26.60 15.99 -21.69
N PRO A 151 -26.83 15.12 -22.69
CA PRO A 151 -26.86 13.67 -22.43
C PRO A 151 -25.52 13.12 -21.91
N GLU A 152 -24.39 13.66 -22.36
CA GLU A 152 -23.08 13.24 -21.87
C GLU A 152 -22.82 13.73 -20.45
N PHE A 153 -23.19 14.98 -20.15
CA PHE A 153 -23.09 15.53 -18.80
C PHE A 153 -23.85 14.69 -17.78
N ILE A 154 -25.08 14.28 -18.11
CA ILE A 154 -25.88 13.39 -17.24
C ILE A 154 -25.19 12.03 -17.05
N SER A 155 -24.68 11.45 -18.14
CA SER A 155 -24.02 10.14 -18.12
C SER A 155 -22.74 10.16 -17.26
N MET A 156 -21.88 11.16 -17.48
CA MET A 156 -20.64 11.39 -16.74
C MET A 156 -20.90 11.63 -15.25
N ASN A 157 -21.95 12.39 -14.89
CA ASN A 157 -22.34 12.59 -13.49
C ASN A 157 -22.63 11.27 -12.78
N PHE A 158 -23.38 10.35 -13.40
CA PHE A 158 -23.66 9.04 -12.82
C PHE A 158 -22.43 8.15 -12.77
N MET A 159 -21.56 8.20 -13.78
CA MET A 159 -20.29 7.49 -13.73
C MET A 159 -19.45 7.96 -12.53
N MET A 160 -19.19 9.26 -12.42
CA MET A 160 -18.34 9.81 -11.37
C MET A 160 -18.96 9.74 -9.98
N ALA A 161 -20.29 9.76 -9.87
CA ALA A 161 -20.99 9.54 -8.61
C ALA A 161 -20.64 8.20 -7.91
N SER A 162 -20.22 7.19 -8.68
CA SER A 162 -19.79 5.89 -8.13
C SER A 162 -18.29 5.65 -8.24
N MET A 163 -17.66 6.10 -9.33
CA MET A 163 -16.23 5.92 -9.54
C MET A 163 -15.40 6.70 -8.51
N ALA A 164 -15.72 7.98 -8.27
CA ALA A 164 -14.98 8.82 -7.32
C ALA A 164 -14.92 8.24 -5.88
N PRO A 165 -16.04 7.81 -5.25
CA PRO A 165 -15.96 7.23 -3.92
C PRO A 165 -15.22 5.88 -3.92
N VAL A 166 -15.44 5.00 -4.91
CA VAL A 166 -14.72 3.72 -5.01
C VAL A 166 -13.22 3.95 -5.10
N MET A 167 -12.79 4.88 -5.95
CA MET A 167 -11.38 5.25 -6.05
C MET A 167 -10.88 5.84 -4.75
N SER A 168 -11.57 6.83 -4.17
CA SER A 168 -11.11 7.49 -2.94
C SER A 168 -10.91 6.50 -1.80
N PHE A 169 -11.86 5.60 -1.55
CA PHE A 169 -11.76 4.63 -0.45
C PHE A 169 -10.71 3.54 -0.67
N LEU A 170 -10.47 3.14 -1.91
CA LEU A 170 -9.47 2.10 -2.20
C LEU A 170 -8.07 2.69 -2.34
N MET A 171 -7.95 3.88 -2.94
CA MET A 171 -6.69 4.61 -3.07
C MET A 171 -6.21 5.13 -1.73
N MET A 172 -7.11 5.67 -0.90
CA MET A 172 -6.81 6.15 0.45
C MET A 172 -7.17 5.13 1.53
N GLY A 173 -7.16 3.85 1.17
CA GLY A 173 -7.39 2.75 2.09
C GLY A 173 -6.15 2.41 2.90
N ARG A 174 -5.98 1.14 3.24
CA ARG A 174 -4.78 0.66 3.95
C ARG A 174 -3.53 0.61 3.08
N ASP A 175 -3.68 0.39 1.77
CA ASP A 175 -2.57 0.11 0.86
C ASP A 175 -2.46 1.26 -0.13
N MET A 176 -1.65 2.25 0.24
CA MET A 176 -1.50 3.50 -0.51
C MET A 176 -0.71 3.32 -1.80
N ARG A 177 -0.17 2.11 -2.08
CA ARG A 177 0.33 1.76 -3.42
C ARG A 177 -0.74 1.95 -4.49
N ALA A 178 -2.02 1.92 -4.11
CA ALA A 178 -3.14 2.26 -4.97
C ALA A 178 -3.13 3.71 -5.49
N MET A 179 -2.36 4.62 -4.90
CA MET A 179 -2.17 6.01 -5.36
C MET A 179 -0.99 6.18 -6.33
N GLU A 180 -0.16 5.15 -6.49
CA GLU A 180 1.08 5.22 -7.26
C GLU A 180 0.91 4.59 -8.65
N PRO A 181 0.98 5.35 -9.76
CA PRO A 181 0.79 4.83 -11.11
C PRO A 181 1.78 3.73 -11.55
N THR A 182 2.90 3.61 -10.84
CA THR A 182 3.91 2.57 -11.06
C THR A 182 3.52 1.21 -10.47
N GLU A 183 2.50 1.17 -9.61
CA GLU A 183 2.02 -0.04 -8.94
C GLU A 183 0.82 -0.65 -9.67
N LEU A 184 0.76 -1.99 -9.70
CA LEU A 184 -0.39 -2.70 -10.29
C LEU A 184 -1.70 -2.40 -9.55
N LEU A 185 -1.61 -2.10 -8.26
CA LEU A 185 -2.77 -1.83 -7.42
C LEU A 185 -3.51 -0.56 -7.86
N PHE A 186 -2.78 0.49 -8.27
CA PHE A 186 -3.37 1.70 -8.84
C PHE A 186 -4.28 1.35 -10.02
N TRP A 187 -3.75 0.59 -10.99
CA TRP A 187 -4.51 0.17 -12.17
C TRP A 187 -5.69 -0.74 -11.81
N GLY A 188 -5.55 -1.57 -10.78
CA GLY A 188 -6.63 -2.42 -10.28
C GLY A 188 -7.78 -1.60 -9.72
N VAL A 189 -7.48 -0.56 -8.94
CA VAL A 189 -8.47 0.37 -8.40
C VAL A 189 -9.12 1.19 -9.51
N MET A 190 -8.36 1.66 -10.50
CA MET A 190 -8.92 2.34 -11.68
C MET A 190 -9.90 1.44 -12.44
N SER A 191 -9.51 0.17 -12.68
CA SER A 191 -10.37 -0.83 -13.32
C SER A 191 -11.69 -1.01 -12.57
N LEU A 192 -11.63 -1.16 -11.24
CA LEU A 192 -12.81 -1.32 -10.40
C LEU A 192 -13.68 -0.05 -10.35
N GLY A 193 -13.05 1.13 -10.30
CA GLY A 193 -13.72 2.42 -10.38
C GLY A 193 -14.51 2.57 -11.68
N VAL A 194 -13.91 2.19 -12.83
CA VAL A 194 -14.60 2.20 -14.13
C VAL A 194 -15.76 1.22 -14.17
N ILE A 195 -15.62 0.01 -13.59
CA ILE A 195 -16.71 -0.97 -13.50
C ILE A 195 -17.89 -0.42 -12.67
N ALA A 196 -17.61 0.20 -11.52
CA ALA A 196 -18.63 0.84 -10.69
C ALA A 196 -19.31 2.00 -11.45
N GLY A 197 -18.50 2.86 -12.08
CA GLY A 197 -18.95 3.94 -12.95
C GLY A 197 -19.89 3.48 -14.05
N PHE A 198 -19.51 2.42 -14.77
CA PHE A 198 -20.33 1.79 -15.79
C PHE A 198 -21.67 1.31 -15.23
N ALA A 199 -21.65 0.61 -14.09
CA ALA A 199 -22.85 0.06 -13.47
C ALA A 199 -23.86 1.14 -13.08
N LEU A 200 -23.39 2.29 -12.55
CA LEU A 200 -24.28 3.40 -12.17
C LEU A 200 -24.73 4.24 -13.38
N ALA A 201 -23.87 4.41 -14.39
CA ALA A 201 -24.22 5.15 -15.60
C ALA A 201 -25.17 4.36 -16.52
N TYR A 202 -25.14 3.03 -16.50
CA TYR A 202 -25.90 2.18 -17.42
C TYR A 202 -27.42 2.43 -17.42
N PRO A 203 -28.13 2.46 -16.27
CA PRO A 203 -29.58 2.72 -16.26
C PRO A 203 -29.95 4.11 -16.83
N ALA A 204 -29.13 5.12 -16.57
CA ALA A 204 -29.33 6.47 -17.12
C ALA A 204 -29.15 6.47 -18.64
N ASN A 205 -28.13 5.78 -19.16
CA ASN A 205 -27.91 5.64 -20.60
C ASN A 205 -29.02 4.85 -21.29
N VAL A 206 -29.54 3.78 -20.67
CA VAL A 206 -30.74 3.06 -21.17
C VAL A 206 -31.91 4.02 -21.33
N TRP A 207 -32.16 4.88 -20.33
CA TRP A 207 -33.24 5.87 -20.40
C TRP A 207 -32.99 6.93 -21.48
N LEU A 208 -31.77 7.44 -21.60
CA LEU A 208 -31.40 8.43 -22.62
C LEU A 208 -31.58 7.88 -24.05
N VAL A 209 -31.22 6.62 -24.26
CA VAL A 209 -31.45 5.91 -25.53
C VAL A 209 -32.95 5.70 -25.77
N ALA A 210 -33.69 5.25 -24.77
CA ALA A 210 -35.14 5.03 -24.88
C ALA A 210 -35.91 6.30 -25.27
N ARG A 211 -35.35 7.48 -24.95
CA ARG A 211 -35.92 8.80 -25.25
C ARG A 211 -35.34 9.51 -26.46
N GLY A 212 -34.53 8.81 -27.26
CA GLY A 212 -33.89 9.36 -28.45
C GLY A 212 -32.95 10.54 -28.17
N LEU A 213 -32.39 10.63 -26.96
CA LEU A 213 -31.38 11.63 -26.56
C LEU A 213 -29.95 11.13 -26.79
N LYS A 214 -29.74 9.81 -26.81
CA LYS A 214 -28.48 9.13 -27.14
C LYS A 214 -28.71 8.02 -28.17
N HIS A 215 -27.66 7.66 -28.88
CA HIS A 215 -27.63 6.47 -29.74
C HIS A 215 -27.00 5.30 -28.98
N GLY A 216 -27.40 4.07 -29.36
CA GLY A 216 -26.78 2.84 -28.90
C GLY A 216 -25.89 2.20 -29.97
N LEU A 217 -25.99 0.88 -30.13
CA LEU A 217 -25.23 0.11 -31.12
C LEU A 217 -25.76 0.34 -32.54
N MET A 218 -24.85 0.43 -33.50
CA MET A 218 -25.14 0.75 -34.90
C MET A 218 -24.40 -0.18 -35.85
N THR A 219 -24.95 -0.34 -37.06
CA THR A 219 -24.38 -1.22 -38.08
C THR A 219 -24.00 -0.41 -39.32
N GLU A 220 -22.76 -0.57 -39.78
CA GLU A 220 -22.23 -0.02 -41.03
C GLU A 220 -21.87 -1.17 -41.98
N ARG A 221 -22.72 -1.40 -42.99
CA ARG A 221 -22.44 -2.37 -44.06
C ARG A 221 -22.10 -1.65 -45.35
N ALA A 222 -20.97 -1.98 -45.96
CA ALA A 222 -20.68 -1.58 -47.32
C ALA A 222 -21.66 -2.30 -48.26
N LEU A 223 -22.59 -1.56 -48.88
CA LEU A 223 -23.51 -2.10 -49.88
C LEU A 223 -22.71 -2.68 -51.07
N PRO A 224 -22.83 -3.99 -51.38
CA PRO A 224 -22.29 -4.54 -52.60
C PRO A 224 -23.17 -4.07 -53.77
N GLY A 225 -22.75 -3.00 -54.47
CA GLY A 225 -23.41 -2.58 -55.71
C GLY A 225 -23.42 -1.08 -56.03
N ALA A 226 -23.11 -0.19 -55.08
CA ALA A 226 -23.24 1.26 -55.29
C ALA A 226 -22.29 1.83 -56.37
N LYS A 227 -21.22 1.11 -56.74
CA LYS A 227 -20.32 1.51 -57.86
C LYS A 227 -20.82 1.09 -59.25
N ARG A 228 -21.84 0.24 -59.39
CA ARG A 228 -22.38 -0.18 -60.71
C ARG A 228 -23.62 0.58 -61.16
N GLN A 229 -24.43 1.12 -60.24
CA GLN A 229 -25.64 1.88 -60.60
C GLN A 229 -25.37 3.32 -61.06
N HIS A 230 -24.28 3.96 -60.59
CA HIS A 230 -23.89 5.28 -61.08
C HIS A 230 -23.33 5.27 -62.51
N ALA A 231 -22.81 4.13 -63.00
CA ALA A 231 -22.31 3.99 -64.37
C ALA A 231 -23.40 3.68 -65.39
N GLN A 232 -24.56 3.13 -64.98
CA GLN A 232 -25.68 2.82 -65.88
C GLN A 232 -26.73 3.93 -65.96
N MET A 233 -26.89 4.79 -64.94
CA MET A 233 -27.79 5.95 -65.01
C MET A 233 -27.26 7.12 -65.85
N GLN A 234 -25.95 7.20 -66.09
CA GLN A 234 -25.35 8.24 -66.97
C GLN A 234 -25.40 7.90 -68.46
N MET A 235 -25.82 6.69 -68.84
CA MET A 235 -25.86 6.26 -70.25
C MET A 235 -27.28 6.18 -70.83
N GLN A 236 -28.32 6.48 -70.03
CA GLN A 236 -29.74 6.41 -70.43
C GLN A 236 -30.47 7.77 -70.34
N GLN A 237 -29.74 8.89 -70.20
CA GLN A 237 -30.30 10.25 -70.18
C GLN A 237 -29.92 11.09 -71.41
N ALA A 238 -29.60 10.44 -72.54
CA ALA A 238 -29.31 11.12 -73.80
C ALA A 238 -30.40 10.94 -74.88
N ASP A 239 -31.49 10.21 -74.62
CA ASP A 239 -32.57 10.04 -75.59
C ASP A 239 -33.95 10.18 -74.94
N ALA A 240 -34.87 10.79 -75.69
CA ALA A 240 -36.29 11.05 -75.42
C ALA A 240 -36.63 12.35 -74.66
N SER A 241 -36.53 13.46 -75.39
CA SER A 241 -37.43 14.61 -75.30
C SER A 241 -38.78 14.29 -76.01
N GLY A 242 -39.92 14.67 -75.41
CA GLY A 242 -41.18 14.78 -76.15
C GLY A 242 -42.48 14.43 -75.41
N HIS A 243 -43.24 15.48 -75.05
CA HIS A 243 -44.72 15.57 -74.94
C HIS A 243 -45.52 14.83 -73.83
N GLY A 244 -46.18 15.63 -72.96
CA GLY A 244 -47.62 15.95 -73.10
C GLY A 244 -48.69 15.16 -72.31
N HIS A 245 -49.25 15.83 -71.28
CA HIS A 245 -50.65 15.83 -70.78
C HIS A 245 -51.27 14.69 -69.91
N ARG A 246 -51.82 15.18 -68.76
CA ARG A 246 -53.13 14.94 -68.08
C ARG A 246 -53.39 13.74 -67.12
N GLU A 247 -53.89 14.18 -65.95
CA GLU A 247 -54.69 13.60 -64.84
C GLU A 247 -55.36 12.21 -64.97
N HIS A 248 -55.22 11.35 -63.95
CA HIS A 248 -56.22 11.05 -62.88
C HIS A 248 -55.86 9.74 -62.13
N GLY A 249 -56.06 9.74 -60.79
CA GLY A 249 -56.72 8.64 -60.07
C GLY A 249 -55.91 7.43 -59.53
N HIS A 250 -55.93 7.32 -58.19
CA HIS A 250 -56.00 6.10 -57.36
C HIS A 250 -54.80 5.16 -57.12
N ASP A 251 -54.50 5.07 -55.82
CA ASP A 251 -54.17 3.90 -55.00
C ASP A 251 -52.76 3.26 -54.96
N MET A 252 -52.44 2.90 -53.71
CA MET A 252 -51.47 1.92 -53.20
C MET A 252 -49.97 2.29 -53.11
N ALA A 253 -49.56 2.43 -51.84
CA ALA A 253 -48.41 1.77 -51.23
C ALA A 253 -47.15 1.52 -52.08
N SER A 254 -46.18 2.44 -51.99
CA SER A 254 -44.78 2.13 -51.71
C SER A 254 -43.96 3.42 -51.65
N ARG A 255 -43.10 3.55 -50.64
CA ARG A 255 -41.95 4.47 -50.55
C ARG A 255 -41.21 4.03 -49.28
N LYS A 256 -40.15 3.22 -49.30
CA LYS A 256 -38.83 3.48 -49.90
C LYS A 256 -38.51 4.98 -49.88
N GLY A 257 -37.97 5.41 -48.76
CA GLY A 257 -37.36 6.72 -48.57
C GLY A 257 -36.04 6.56 -47.84
N SER A 258 -34.94 6.62 -48.59
CA SER A 258 -33.64 7.02 -48.08
C SER A 258 -33.74 8.44 -47.53
N GLY A 259 -33.53 8.62 -46.23
CA GLY A 259 -33.50 9.93 -45.60
C GLY A 259 -32.80 9.82 -44.25
N GLY A 260 -31.81 10.69 -44.00
CA GLY A 260 -31.04 10.69 -42.77
C GLY A 260 -31.94 10.69 -41.54
N HIS A 261 -31.76 9.70 -40.66
CA HIS A 261 -32.47 9.60 -39.40
C HIS A 261 -32.00 10.73 -38.46
N GLN A 262 -32.69 11.87 -38.49
CA GLN A 262 -32.62 12.82 -37.39
C GLN A 262 -33.43 12.25 -36.22
N MET A 263 -32.76 11.84 -35.14
CA MET A 263 -33.46 11.49 -33.89
C MET A 263 -34.21 12.71 -33.38
N ARG A 264 -35.54 12.59 -33.26
CA ARG A 264 -36.37 13.53 -32.51
C ARG A 264 -36.62 12.93 -31.14
N SER A 265 -36.10 13.59 -30.10
CA SER A 265 -36.35 13.20 -28.72
C SER A 265 -37.84 13.38 -28.38
N ASP A 266 -38.42 12.40 -27.69
CA ASP A 266 -39.78 12.44 -27.15
C ASP A 266 -39.80 12.86 -25.65
N ALA A 267 -38.62 13.15 -25.06
CA ALA A 267 -38.51 13.54 -23.66
C ALA A 267 -39.03 14.96 -23.44
N THR A 268 -39.83 15.12 -22.39
CA THR A 268 -40.32 16.43 -21.96
C THR A 268 -39.22 17.19 -21.18
N THR A 269 -39.24 18.51 -21.24
CA THR A 269 -38.30 19.36 -20.48
C THR A 269 -38.27 19.02 -18.98
N PRO A 270 -39.42 18.77 -18.29
CA PRO A 270 -39.41 18.36 -16.89
C PRO A 270 -38.69 17.02 -16.63
N GLN A 271 -38.79 16.05 -17.54
CA GLN A 271 -38.10 14.76 -17.40
C GLN A 271 -36.58 14.91 -17.52
N ILE A 272 -36.12 15.70 -18.49
CA ILE A 272 -34.69 16.00 -18.67
C ILE A 272 -34.15 16.77 -17.47
N ALA A 273 -34.89 17.76 -16.99
CA ALA A 273 -34.53 18.53 -15.80
C ALA A 273 -34.46 17.64 -14.55
N ALA A 274 -35.44 16.76 -14.35
CA ALA A 274 -35.46 15.84 -13.21
C ALA A 274 -34.24 14.89 -13.22
N LEU A 275 -33.94 14.27 -14.37
CA LEU A 275 -32.77 13.39 -14.48
C LEU A 275 -31.45 14.17 -14.31
N GLY A 276 -31.38 15.39 -14.85
CA GLY A 276 -30.24 16.29 -14.64
C GLY A 276 -30.02 16.62 -13.17
N VAL A 277 -31.07 17.00 -12.44
CA VAL A 277 -31.00 17.28 -10.99
C VAL A 277 -30.58 16.03 -10.20
N VAL A 278 -31.17 14.87 -10.49
CA VAL A 278 -30.77 13.61 -9.84
C VAL A 278 -29.30 13.30 -10.10
N SER A 279 -28.82 13.48 -11.33
CA SER A 279 -27.42 13.26 -11.68
C SER A 279 -26.47 14.20 -10.92
N LEU A 280 -26.85 15.47 -10.74
CA LEU A 280 -26.07 16.44 -9.96
C LEU A 280 -26.04 16.11 -8.48
N ILE A 281 -27.16 15.66 -7.91
CA ILE A 281 -27.22 15.20 -6.51
C ILE A 281 -26.34 13.96 -6.34
N ALA A 282 -26.43 13.01 -7.27
CA ALA A 282 -25.60 11.81 -7.25
C ALA A 282 -24.10 12.16 -7.32
N LEU A 283 -23.69 13.05 -8.23
CA LEU A 283 -22.32 13.52 -8.34
C LEU A 283 -21.88 14.22 -7.04
N GLY A 284 -22.69 15.15 -6.53
CA GLY A 284 -22.38 15.88 -5.30
C GLY A 284 -22.17 14.96 -4.10
N ILE A 285 -23.01 13.94 -3.95
CA ILE A 285 -22.85 12.90 -2.91
C ILE A 285 -21.57 12.09 -3.16
N GLY A 286 -21.36 11.59 -4.37
CA GLY A 286 -20.18 10.77 -4.70
C GLY A 286 -18.85 11.49 -4.49
N MET A 287 -18.79 12.79 -4.82
CA MET A 287 -17.60 13.62 -4.68
C MET A 287 -17.35 14.07 -3.23
N ALA A 288 -18.40 14.36 -2.46
CA ALA A 288 -18.27 14.93 -1.12
C ALA A 288 -18.28 13.89 0.01
N ALA A 289 -19.00 12.77 -0.16
CA ALA A 289 -19.15 11.77 0.89
C ALA A 289 -17.81 11.22 1.41
N PRO A 290 -16.80 10.88 0.56
CA PRO A 290 -15.53 10.37 1.06
C PRO A 290 -14.81 11.30 2.05
N ALA A 291 -15.00 12.62 1.95
CA ALA A 291 -14.39 13.61 2.83
C ALA A 291 -14.85 13.52 4.31
N ASN A 292 -15.91 12.76 4.60
CA ASN A 292 -16.36 12.51 5.96
C ASN A 292 -15.54 11.42 6.67
N TRP A 293 -14.81 10.59 5.93
CA TRP A 293 -14.04 9.47 6.47
C TRP A 293 -12.55 9.55 6.13
N LEU A 294 -12.20 10.15 5.00
CA LEU A 294 -10.85 10.18 4.46
C LEU A 294 -10.26 11.59 4.49
N ASN A 295 -8.95 11.68 4.73
CA ASN A 295 -8.21 12.92 4.61
C ASN A 295 -7.88 13.25 3.15
N LEU A 296 -8.85 13.76 2.38
CA LEU A 296 -8.68 14.08 0.95
C LEU A 296 -7.62 15.15 0.64
N ARG A 297 -6.97 15.73 1.66
CA ARG A 297 -5.85 16.68 1.49
C ARG A 297 -4.52 15.99 1.23
N LEU A 298 -4.43 14.69 1.50
CA LEU A 298 -3.22 13.91 1.25
C LEU A 298 -3.05 13.64 -0.24
N SER A 299 -1.79 13.66 -0.68
CA SER A 299 -1.35 13.25 -2.01
C SER A 299 -0.55 11.95 -1.94
N ALA A 300 -0.32 11.32 -3.10
CA ALA A 300 0.55 10.15 -3.21
C ALA A 300 1.96 10.43 -2.65
N ARG A 301 2.49 11.65 -2.84
CA ARG A 301 3.81 12.06 -2.32
C ARG A 301 3.84 12.18 -0.80
N ASP A 302 2.71 12.52 -0.18
CA ASP A 302 2.63 12.66 1.28
C ASP A 302 2.63 11.30 1.98
N VAL A 303 2.17 10.24 1.32
CA VAL A 303 2.09 8.90 1.94
C VAL A 303 3.04 7.89 1.32
N GLY A 304 3.62 8.13 0.14
CA GLY A 304 4.72 7.37 -0.43
C GLY A 304 4.44 5.88 -0.65
N GLY A 305 3.20 5.50 -0.99
CA GLY A 305 2.84 4.10 -1.22
C GLY A 305 2.86 3.21 0.03
N VAL A 306 2.82 3.79 1.24
CA VAL A 306 2.83 3.05 2.50
C VAL A 306 1.70 2.03 2.62
N ILE A 307 1.98 0.96 3.37
CA ILE A 307 1.00 -0.06 3.73
C ILE A 307 0.74 0.03 5.23
N MET A 308 -0.50 0.30 5.60
CA MET A 308 -0.97 0.44 6.98
C MET A 308 -1.38 -0.91 7.59
N PRO A 309 -1.28 -1.08 8.92
CA PRO A 309 -1.69 -2.32 9.59
C PRO A 309 -3.21 -2.53 9.51
N GLN A 310 -3.64 -3.77 9.32
CA GLN A 310 -5.06 -4.11 9.28
C GLN A 310 -5.75 -3.76 10.61
N GLY A 311 -6.95 -3.19 10.55
CA GLY A 311 -7.76 -2.84 11.71
C GLY A 311 -7.49 -1.45 12.28
N MET A 312 -6.50 -0.73 11.75
CA MET A 312 -6.30 0.68 12.03
C MET A 312 -7.22 1.54 11.15
N ILE A 313 -7.90 2.50 11.77
CA ILE A 313 -8.76 3.46 11.05
C ILE A 313 -7.93 4.71 10.77
N MET A 314 -7.66 4.96 9.48
CA MET A 314 -7.10 6.23 9.03
C MET A 314 -8.25 7.22 8.92
N ASP A 315 -8.41 8.06 9.93
CA ASP A 315 -9.46 9.07 9.91
C ASP A 315 -9.00 10.33 9.16
N ARG A 316 -9.90 11.32 9.09
CA ARG A 316 -9.64 12.60 8.46
C ARG A 316 -8.52 13.40 9.13
N ASP A 317 -8.26 13.16 10.41
CA ASP A 317 -7.34 13.95 11.22
C ASP A 317 -5.94 13.34 11.28
N THR A 318 -5.78 12.11 10.78
CA THR A 318 -4.50 11.42 10.75
C THR A 318 -3.53 12.09 9.77
N PRO A 319 -2.39 12.64 10.23
CA PRO A 319 -1.39 13.27 9.37
C PRO A 319 -0.56 12.26 8.58
N ALA A 320 -0.04 12.68 7.43
CA ALA A 320 0.79 11.83 6.57
C ALA A 320 2.06 11.30 7.26
N ASP A 321 2.68 12.12 8.13
CA ASP A 321 3.85 11.72 8.92
C ASP A 321 3.53 10.55 9.84
N THR A 322 2.41 10.61 10.56
CA THR A 322 1.93 9.49 11.38
C THR A 322 1.70 8.24 10.55
N MET A 323 1.15 8.38 9.33
CA MET A 323 1.00 7.23 8.42
C MET A 323 2.33 6.59 8.08
N ARG A 324 3.33 7.40 7.71
CA ARG A 324 4.68 6.93 7.39
C ARG A 324 5.34 6.28 8.58
N ASP A 325 5.19 6.89 9.76
CA ASP A 325 5.82 6.40 10.98
C ASP A 325 5.26 5.04 11.39
N MET A 326 3.97 4.80 11.13
CA MET A 326 3.27 3.56 11.47
C MET A 326 3.26 2.50 10.36
N ALA A 327 3.66 2.85 9.15
CA ALA A 327 3.63 1.97 8.00
C ALA A 327 4.51 0.73 8.17
N ALA A 328 4.20 -0.33 7.41
CA ALA A 328 5.07 -1.49 7.31
C ALA A 328 6.50 -1.09 6.91
N ALA A 329 7.49 -1.86 7.38
CA ALA A 329 8.81 -1.86 6.76
C ALA A 329 8.67 -2.37 5.31
N ASP A 330 9.20 -1.64 4.33
CA ASP A 330 9.07 -2.02 2.91
C ASP A 330 9.93 -3.26 2.61
N PRO A 331 9.33 -4.40 2.24
CA PRO A 331 10.07 -5.63 1.93
C PRO A 331 11.04 -5.49 0.74
N ARG A 332 10.84 -4.49 -0.13
CA ARG A 332 11.70 -4.23 -1.29
C ARG A 332 13.03 -3.57 -0.90
N LEU A 333 13.10 -2.98 0.29
CA LEU A 333 14.30 -2.30 0.82
C LEU A 333 15.20 -3.23 1.62
N VAL A 334 14.76 -4.48 1.88
CA VAL A 334 15.56 -5.50 2.54
C VAL A 334 16.83 -5.79 1.74
N THR A 335 17.99 -5.62 2.38
CA THR A 335 19.31 -5.81 1.74
C THR A 335 19.94 -7.17 2.01
N ALA A 336 19.54 -7.83 3.10
CA ALA A 336 20.05 -9.13 3.52
C ALA A 336 18.98 -9.92 4.30
N SER A 337 19.11 -11.25 4.30
CA SER A 337 18.22 -12.15 5.06
C SER A 337 19.03 -13.06 5.96
N TYR A 338 18.57 -13.25 7.19
CA TYR A 338 19.23 -14.01 8.24
C TYR A 338 18.30 -15.09 8.78
N ASP A 339 18.80 -16.32 8.78
CA ASP A 339 18.05 -17.50 9.21
C ASP A 339 18.00 -17.65 10.74
N LEU A 340 17.39 -18.74 11.18
CA LEU A 340 17.25 -19.07 12.59
C LEU A 340 18.61 -19.32 13.29
N ALA A 341 19.65 -19.72 12.56
CA ALA A 341 20.98 -19.97 13.10
C ALA A 341 21.78 -18.67 13.34
N ALA A 342 21.38 -17.57 12.68
CA ALA A 342 21.97 -16.26 12.90
C ALA A 342 21.78 -15.79 14.35
N LYS A 343 22.86 -15.28 14.95
CA LYS A 343 22.89 -14.76 16.33
C LYS A 343 23.06 -13.25 16.34
N GLY A 344 22.19 -12.56 17.07
CA GLY A 344 22.32 -11.15 17.39
C GLY A 344 23.23 -10.90 18.60
N GLY A 345 23.46 -9.63 18.95
CA GLY A 345 24.19 -9.24 20.16
C GLY A 345 25.68 -9.64 20.21
N ARG A 346 26.28 -10.01 19.06
CA ARG A 346 27.72 -10.30 18.96
C ARG A 346 28.55 -9.03 19.11
N ASP A 347 29.76 -9.14 19.65
CA ASP A 347 30.64 -7.98 19.85
C ASP A 347 30.98 -7.27 18.55
N LEU A 348 30.95 -5.93 18.58
CA LEU A 348 31.38 -5.08 17.48
C LEU A 348 32.91 -5.04 17.45
N PRO A 349 33.57 -5.52 16.38
CA PRO A 349 35.02 -5.38 16.28
C PRO A 349 35.42 -3.91 16.17
N PHE A 350 36.57 -3.57 16.76
CA PHE A 350 37.20 -2.26 16.64
C PHE A 350 38.60 -2.36 16.07
N ARG A 351 39.07 -1.23 15.54
CA ARG A 351 40.49 -1.00 15.23
C ARG A 351 41.05 0.08 16.16
N MET A 352 42.33 -0.03 16.49
CA MET A 352 43.02 1.02 17.26
C MET A 352 43.58 2.07 16.32
N GLU A 353 43.26 3.34 16.54
CA GLU A 353 43.84 4.50 15.84
C GLU A 353 44.31 5.54 16.85
N ASN A 354 45.63 5.73 16.98
CA ASN A 354 46.22 6.75 17.88
C ASN A 354 45.68 6.71 19.33
N GLY A 355 45.45 5.50 19.87
CA GLY A 355 44.90 5.32 21.22
C GLY A 355 43.38 5.42 21.32
N VAL A 356 42.67 5.53 20.21
CA VAL A 356 41.20 5.52 20.12
C VAL A 356 40.72 4.18 19.59
N LYS A 357 39.71 3.58 20.22
CA LYS A 357 38.98 2.42 19.68
C LYS A 357 37.97 2.90 18.66
N VAL A 358 38.17 2.56 17.39
CA VAL A 358 37.32 2.98 16.28
C VAL A 358 36.41 1.83 15.86
N PHE A 359 35.10 2.07 15.94
CA PHE A 359 34.04 1.15 15.56
C PHE A 359 33.31 1.65 14.31
N GLU A 360 32.78 0.70 13.52
CA GLU A 360 31.96 0.98 12.34
C GLU A 360 30.57 0.40 12.56
N LEU A 361 29.57 1.27 12.64
CA LEU A 361 28.18 0.92 12.86
C LEU A 361 27.36 1.29 11.61
N ARG A 362 26.57 0.35 11.11
CA ARG A 362 25.82 0.54 9.86
C ARG A 362 24.39 0.04 10.02
N PRO A 363 23.41 0.92 10.29
CA PRO A 363 22.01 0.54 10.26
C PRO A 363 21.57 0.26 8.81
N SER A 364 20.78 -0.80 8.62
CA SER A 364 20.25 -1.22 7.33
C SER A 364 18.98 -2.04 7.49
N ALA A 365 18.12 -2.09 6.46
CA ALA A 365 16.95 -2.95 6.45
C ALA A 365 17.32 -4.41 6.13
N VAL A 366 16.84 -5.34 6.96
CA VAL A 366 17.13 -6.77 6.88
C VAL A 366 15.87 -7.60 7.14
N ARG A 367 15.86 -8.83 6.63
CA ARG A 367 14.89 -9.85 7.02
C ARG A 367 15.51 -10.77 8.06
N TRP A 368 14.87 -10.90 9.21
CA TRP A 368 15.38 -11.67 10.34
C TRP A 368 14.38 -12.74 10.77
N GLN A 369 14.82 -13.99 10.85
CA GLN A 369 13.96 -15.10 11.25
C GLN A 369 13.88 -15.22 12.78
N ILE A 370 12.70 -15.02 13.36
CA ILE A 370 12.48 -15.10 14.82
C ILE A 370 12.02 -16.50 15.27
N LEU A 371 11.39 -17.26 14.37
CA LEU A 371 10.91 -18.64 14.50
C LEU A 371 11.04 -19.37 13.15
N PRO A 372 10.96 -20.72 13.07
CA PRO A 372 11.11 -21.48 11.82
C PRO A 372 10.25 -20.96 10.64
N ASP A 373 9.04 -20.50 10.91
CA ASP A 373 8.11 -20.03 9.86
C ASP A 373 7.74 -18.54 10.01
N VAL A 374 8.44 -17.79 10.88
CA VAL A 374 8.15 -16.38 11.14
C VAL A 374 9.41 -15.54 10.96
N THR A 375 9.32 -14.59 10.04
CA THR A 375 10.34 -13.57 9.78
C THR A 375 9.80 -12.19 10.08
N VAL A 376 10.70 -11.29 10.47
CA VAL A 376 10.44 -9.86 10.58
C VAL A 376 11.33 -9.11 9.59
N ASP A 377 10.75 -8.14 8.89
CA ASP A 377 11.50 -7.15 8.12
C ASP A 377 11.77 -5.98 9.07
N GLY A 378 13.02 -5.89 9.52
CA GLY A 378 13.44 -4.97 10.57
C GLY A 378 14.64 -4.14 10.17
N TYR A 379 14.97 -3.16 11.00
CA TYR A 379 16.18 -2.37 10.89
C TYR A 379 17.22 -2.90 11.86
N ALA A 380 18.43 -3.11 11.37
CA ALA A 380 19.50 -3.78 12.10
C ALA A 380 20.81 -3.03 11.95
N TYR A 381 21.52 -2.86 13.07
CA TYR A 381 22.92 -2.44 13.05
C TYR A 381 23.79 -3.64 12.62
N ASN A 382 24.61 -3.44 11.58
CA ASN A 382 25.58 -4.42 11.06
C ASN A 382 24.97 -5.78 10.73
N GLY A 383 23.70 -5.80 10.31
CA GLY A 383 23.03 -7.02 9.87
C GLY A 383 22.68 -7.99 10.99
N GLN A 384 22.47 -7.52 12.21
CA GLN A 384 22.05 -8.37 13.32
C GLN A 384 21.02 -7.69 14.22
N ILE A 385 20.10 -8.51 14.75
CA ILE A 385 19.09 -8.11 15.73
C ILE A 385 19.23 -9.05 16.94
N PRO A 386 19.59 -8.54 18.13
CA PRO A 386 19.98 -7.18 18.44
C PRO A 386 21.24 -6.75 17.68
N GLY A 387 21.46 -5.44 17.60
CA GLY A 387 22.68 -4.84 17.10
C GLY A 387 23.93 -5.36 17.82
N PRO A 388 25.12 -5.10 17.29
CA PRO A 388 26.35 -5.60 17.87
C PRO A 388 26.64 -4.99 19.24
N ARG A 389 27.08 -5.83 20.18
CA ARG A 389 27.46 -5.37 21.51
C ARG A 389 28.70 -4.51 21.40
N ILE A 390 28.61 -3.28 21.87
CA ILE A 390 29.79 -2.44 22.04
C ILE A 390 30.33 -2.76 23.42
N HIS A 391 31.45 -3.48 23.49
CA HIS A 391 32.08 -3.88 24.75
C HIS A 391 33.41 -3.14 24.92
N ILE A 392 33.45 -2.22 25.88
CA ILE A 392 34.59 -1.35 26.16
C ILE A 392 34.91 -1.34 27.65
N ARG A 393 35.98 -0.66 28.04
CA ARG A 393 36.41 -0.48 29.42
C ARG A 393 36.33 0.99 29.81
N GLN A 394 36.00 1.25 31.06
CA GLN A 394 36.07 2.59 31.63
C GLN A 394 37.46 3.20 31.40
N GLY A 395 37.48 4.44 30.91
CA GLY A 395 38.67 5.18 30.50
C GLY A 395 39.02 5.05 29.02
N ASP A 396 38.41 4.11 28.28
CA ASP A 396 38.62 4.02 26.83
C ASP A 396 38.12 5.29 26.12
N ARG A 397 38.93 5.79 25.19
CA ARG A 397 38.47 6.76 24.19
C ARG A 397 37.95 6.01 22.98
N VAL A 398 36.71 6.27 22.58
CA VAL A 398 36.02 5.58 21.50
C VAL A 398 35.61 6.55 20.41
N ARG A 399 35.66 6.09 19.17
CA ARG A 399 35.04 6.75 18.02
C ARG A 399 34.14 5.74 17.32
N ILE A 400 32.89 6.11 17.08
CA ILE A 400 31.90 5.23 16.44
C ILE A 400 31.41 5.94 15.19
N ASN A 401 31.83 5.42 14.04
CA ASN A 401 31.41 5.92 12.74
C ASN A 401 30.09 5.24 12.36
N VAL A 402 29.04 6.03 12.22
CA VAL A 402 27.70 5.54 11.86
C VAL A 402 27.42 5.91 10.42
N THR A 403 27.40 4.93 9.52
CA THR A 403 27.03 5.14 8.10
C THR A 403 25.59 4.71 7.87
N ASN A 404 24.70 5.67 7.62
CA ASN A 404 23.27 5.37 7.45
C ASN A 404 23.02 4.67 6.10
N ALA A 405 22.59 3.41 6.13
CA ALA A 405 22.15 2.65 4.96
C ALA A 405 20.64 2.31 5.01
N LEU A 406 19.88 3.01 5.85
CA LEU A 406 18.42 2.98 5.85
C LEU A 406 17.86 3.87 4.73
N PRO A 407 16.59 3.67 4.35
CA PRO A 407 15.90 4.57 3.41
C PRO A 407 15.43 5.88 4.06
N GLU A 408 15.58 6.02 5.37
CA GLU A 408 15.16 7.18 6.15
C GLU A 408 16.29 7.68 7.05
N GLU A 409 16.13 8.89 7.57
CA GLU A 409 17.07 9.50 8.50
C GLU A 409 17.23 8.68 9.79
N THR A 410 18.40 8.77 10.42
CA THR A 410 18.64 8.14 11.72
C THR A 410 19.61 8.96 12.55
N THR A 411 19.68 8.66 13.83
CA THR A 411 20.82 9.00 14.70
C THR A 411 21.15 7.79 15.57
N VAL A 412 22.12 7.91 16.47
CA VAL A 412 22.37 6.92 17.53
C VAL A 412 22.53 7.66 18.85
N HIS A 413 21.71 7.31 19.84
CA HIS A 413 21.80 7.76 21.21
C HIS A 413 22.42 6.68 22.10
N TRP A 414 23.29 7.11 23.01
CA TRP A 414 24.05 6.24 23.93
C TRP A 414 23.40 6.28 25.31
N HIS A 415 22.37 5.47 25.50
CA HIS A 415 21.45 5.59 26.60
C HIS A 415 22.12 5.41 27.96
N GLY A 416 22.06 6.46 28.78
CA GLY A 416 22.61 6.50 30.13
C GLY A 416 24.07 6.94 30.21
N LEU A 417 24.72 7.30 29.10
CA LEU A 417 26.09 7.79 29.12
C LEU A 417 26.19 9.28 29.50
N ILE A 418 27.20 9.62 30.31
CA ILE A 418 27.65 11.00 30.50
C ILE A 418 28.56 11.39 29.34
N LEU A 419 28.05 12.24 28.44
CA LEU A 419 28.70 12.60 27.19
C LEU A 419 28.79 14.12 26.98
N PRO A 420 29.72 14.61 26.14
CA PRO A 420 29.58 15.92 25.52
C PRO A 420 28.25 16.00 24.76
N ASN A 421 27.50 17.09 24.93
CA ASN A 421 26.13 17.21 24.40
C ASN A 421 26.03 16.92 22.89
N GLN A 422 27.04 17.32 22.09
CA GLN A 422 27.04 17.10 20.64
C GLN A 422 27.14 15.61 20.25
N MET A 423 27.53 14.73 21.18
CA MET A 423 27.70 13.29 20.96
C MET A 423 26.50 12.49 21.48
N ASP A 424 25.46 13.15 21.96
CA ASP A 424 24.35 12.50 22.66
C ASP A 424 23.39 11.76 21.72
N GLY A 425 23.14 12.26 20.51
CA GLY A 425 22.32 11.55 19.50
C GLY A 425 20.88 12.02 19.25
N PRO A 426 20.20 12.83 20.09
CA PRO A 426 18.88 13.37 19.75
C PRO A 426 18.85 14.21 18.47
N ALA A 427 18.10 13.72 17.47
CA ALA A 427 17.91 14.40 16.19
C ALA A 427 17.26 15.78 16.37
N GLU A 428 17.75 16.78 15.64
CA GLU A 428 17.32 18.20 15.66
C GLU A 428 17.51 18.93 17.00
N ILE A 429 17.88 18.24 18.08
CA ILE A 429 18.11 18.83 19.40
C ILE A 429 19.61 18.99 19.67
N THR A 430 20.38 17.91 19.58
CA THR A 430 21.83 17.94 19.85
C THR A 430 22.68 17.85 18.59
N GLN A 431 22.10 17.35 17.49
CA GLN A 431 22.74 17.24 16.19
C GLN A 431 21.71 17.24 15.04
N ALA A 432 22.18 17.46 13.82
CA ALA A 432 21.39 17.15 12.63
C ALA A 432 21.21 15.62 12.48
N PRO A 433 20.08 15.15 11.91
CA PRO A 433 19.90 13.76 11.53
C PRO A 433 21.00 13.28 10.56
N ILE A 434 21.32 11.99 10.60
CA ILE A 434 22.19 11.34 9.62
C ILE A 434 21.32 10.92 8.44
N GLU A 435 21.39 11.67 7.34
CA GLU A 435 20.61 11.36 6.13
C GLU A 435 21.03 10.05 5.47
N PRO A 436 20.16 9.39 4.68
CA PRO A 436 20.52 8.21 3.91
C PRO A 436 21.82 8.38 3.11
N GLY A 437 22.75 7.42 3.28
CA GLY A 437 24.07 7.41 2.66
C GLY A 437 25.14 8.26 3.35
N GLN A 438 24.79 9.07 4.35
CA GLN A 438 25.75 9.89 5.08
C GLN A 438 26.40 9.14 6.24
N THR A 439 27.51 9.70 6.74
CA THR A 439 28.23 9.18 7.91
C THR A 439 28.42 10.26 8.97
N TYR A 440 28.21 9.91 10.22
CA TYR A 440 28.50 10.75 11.38
C TYR A 440 29.40 10.00 12.36
N SER A 441 30.34 10.70 13.00
CA SER A 441 31.28 10.11 13.95
C SER A 441 30.99 10.61 15.36
N TYR A 442 30.61 9.70 16.26
CA TYR A 442 30.49 9.96 17.68
C TYR A 442 31.83 9.69 18.35
N GLU A 443 32.37 10.63 19.12
CA GLU A 443 33.65 10.45 19.81
C GLU A 443 33.58 10.92 21.26
N PHE A 444 33.90 10.01 22.19
CA PHE A 444 33.85 10.30 23.62
C PHE A 444 34.79 9.37 24.42
N THR A 445 34.99 9.70 25.69
CA THR A 445 35.69 8.84 26.65
C THR A 445 34.67 8.20 27.59
N ALA A 446 34.72 6.88 27.75
CA ALA A 446 33.85 6.17 28.68
C ALA A 446 34.22 6.49 30.13
N THR A 447 33.47 7.36 30.80
CA THR A 447 33.73 7.76 32.18
C THR A 447 33.05 6.84 33.20
N GLN A 448 31.92 6.25 32.82
CA GLN A 448 31.14 5.32 33.64
C GLN A 448 31.51 3.86 33.35
N HIS A 449 30.95 2.93 34.13
CA HIS A 449 30.99 1.49 33.87
C HIS A 449 29.63 0.87 34.17
N GLY A 450 29.31 -0.30 33.61
CA GLY A 450 28.04 -1.01 33.81
C GLY A 450 27.32 -1.39 32.52
N THR A 451 26.03 -1.70 32.67
CA THR A 451 25.11 -2.12 31.59
C THR A 451 24.34 -0.94 31.01
N TYR A 452 24.64 -0.60 29.76
CA TYR A 452 23.98 0.42 28.96
C TYR A 452 23.52 -0.18 27.63
N PHE A 453 22.92 0.64 26.77
CA PHE A 453 22.53 0.26 25.42
C PHE A 453 22.54 1.49 24.52
N TYR A 454 22.37 1.28 23.22
CA TYR A 454 22.26 2.33 22.24
C TYR A 454 21.07 2.05 21.32
N HIS A 455 20.44 3.13 20.84
CA HIS A 455 19.23 3.07 20.02
C HIS A 455 19.09 4.37 19.20
N PRO A 456 18.28 4.42 18.13
CA PRO A 456 18.07 5.63 17.36
C PRO A 456 17.27 6.64 18.16
N HIS A 457 17.49 7.92 17.86
CA HIS A 457 16.70 9.03 18.41
C HIS A 457 16.17 9.96 17.30
N ALA A 458 16.07 9.43 16.09
CA ALA A 458 15.21 9.93 15.03
C ALA A 458 14.05 8.93 14.88
N LYS A 459 12.82 9.39 15.14
CA LYS A 459 11.59 8.58 15.09
C LYS A 459 11.69 7.24 15.87
N PRO A 460 12.10 7.25 17.15
CA PRO A 460 12.37 6.03 17.90
C PRO A 460 11.17 5.09 18.00
N ASP A 461 9.95 5.64 18.05
CA ASP A 461 8.71 4.84 18.06
C ASP A 461 8.62 3.89 16.86
N ARG A 462 9.14 4.32 15.70
CA ARG A 462 9.25 3.50 14.49
C ARG A 462 10.54 2.68 14.48
N THR A 463 11.68 3.36 14.48
CA THR A 463 12.97 2.77 14.09
C THR A 463 13.47 1.78 15.13
N GLN A 464 13.28 2.07 16.42
CA GLN A 464 13.62 1.15 17.51
C GLN A 464 12.61 -0.02 17.59
N ALA A 465 11.32 0.23 17.37
CA ALA A 465 10.31 -0.83 17.29
C ALA A 465 10.55 -1.80 16.11
N LEU A 466 11.19 -1.32 15.03
CA LEU A 466 11.62 -2.15 13.90
C LEU A 466 12.95 -2.89 14.15
N GLY A 467 13.59 -2.72 15.31
CA GLY A 467 14.76 -3.54 15.70
C GLY A 467 16.09 -2.81 15.87
N LEU A 468 16.14 -1.48 15.70
CA LEU A 468 17.38 -0.73 15.92
C LEU A 468 17.63 -0.51 17.41
N TYR A 469 18.38 -1.43 18.00
CA TYR A 469 18.93 -1.31 19.34
C TYR A 469 20.15 -2.22 19.48
N GLY A 470 20.97 -2.01 20.50
CA GLY A 470 22.04 -2.94 20.85
C GLY A 470 22.65 -2.64 22.22
N ALA A 471 23.21 -3.66 22.87
CA ALA A 471 23.85 -3.50 24.16
C ALA A 471 25.18 -2.71 24.11
N LEU A 472 25.42 -1.91 25.13
CA LEU A 472 26.69 -1.22 25.38
C LEU A 472 27.17 -1.60 26.78
N ILE A 473 28.20 -2.44 26.86
CA ILE A 473 28.75 -2.91 28.13
C ILE A 473 30.08 -2.23 28.37
N ILE A 474 30.24 -1.63 29.55
CA ILE A 474 31.45 -0.93 29.94
C ILE A 474 32.03 -1.60 31.20
N ASP A 475 33.14 -2.30 31.06
CA ASP A 475 33.81 -2.93 32.21
C ASP A 475 34.45 -1.86 33.12
N PRO A 476 34.43 -2.03 34.45
CA PRO A 476 35.08 -1.10 35.37
C PRO A 476 36.61 -1.10 35.19
N ALA A 477 37.21 0.07 35.41
CA ALA A 477 38.67 0.22 35.35
C ALA A 477 39.37 -0.60 36.46
N ASN A 478 38.71 -0.76 37.60
CA ASN A 478 39.13 -1.62 38.69
C ASN A 478 38.23 -2.87 38.73
N SER A 479 38.82 -4.05 38.54
CA SER A 479 38.07 -5.31 38.48
C SER A 479 37.36 -5.69 39.79
N ALA A 480 37.74 -5.08 40.92
CA ALA A 480 37.06 -5.31 42.19
C ALA A 480 35.65 -4.68 42.24
N ASP A 481 35.36 -3.74 41.34
CA ASP A 481 34.05 -3.08 41.24
C ASP A 481 33.06 -3.89 40.39
N GLU A 482 33.52 -4.95 39.73
CA GLU A 482 32.69 -5.86 38.95
C GLU A 482 32.02 -6.92 39.83
N VAL A 483 30.74 -7.20 39.58
CA VAL A 483 30.06 -8.33 40.22
C VAL A 483 30.43 -9.61 39.48
N ALA A 484 31.28 -10.43 40.11
CA ALA A 484 31.72 -11.71 39.58
C ALA A 484 30.58 -12.73 39.51
N ALA A 485 30.52 -13.46 38.39
CA ALA A 485 29.67 -14.62 38.20
C ALA A 485 30.37 -15.61 37.25
N ASP A 486 30.00 -16.88 37.30
CA ASP A 486 30.57 -17.93 36.42
C ASP A 486 30.11 -17.75 34.97
N HIS A 487 28.90 -17.22 34.78
CA HIS A 487 28.30 -16.91 33.48
C HIS A 487 27.76 -15.47 33.46
N ASP A 488 27.88 -14.78 32.32
CA ASP A 488 27.32 -13.44 32.09
C ASP A 488 26.46 -13.47 30.82
N SER A 489 25.16 -13.21 30.98
CA SER A 489 24.17 -13.25 29.90
C SER A 489 23.48 -11.90 29.75
N VAL A 490 23.60 -11.31 28.56
CA VAL A 490 22.84 -10.12 28.16
C VAL A 490 21.49 -10.55 27.59
N ILE A 491 20.41 -9.97 28.10
CA ILE A 491 19.04 -10.21 27.63
C ILE A 491 18.45 -8.88 27.19
N GLU A 492 18.32 -8.71 25.87
CA GLU A 492 17.65 -7.58 25.22
C GLU A 492 16.23 -7.99 24.84
N LEU A 493 15.26 -7.18 25.28
CA LEU A 493 13.82 -7.44 25.13
C LEU A 493 13.26 -6.67 23.95
N GLN A 494 12.49 -7.34 23.08
CA GLN A 494 11.85 -6.68 21.95
C GLN A 494 10.46 -7.22 21.65
N GLU A 495 9.65 -6.37 21.04
CA GLU A 495 8.27 -6.57 20.63
C GLU A 495 8.13 -6.38 19.13
N TRP A 496 7.29 -7.19 18.50
CA TRP A 496 7.06 -7.14 17.06
C TRP A 496 5.58 -7.20 16.74
N LEU A 497 5.17 -6.39 15.76
CA LEU A 497 3.86 -6.50 15.12
C LEU A 497 4.02 -7.08 13.72
N VAL A 498 3.56 -8.32 13.55
CA VAL A 498 3.55 -9.01 12.25
C VAL A 498 2.11 -9.30 11.84
N ARG A 499 1.65 -8.71 10.74
CA ARG A 499 0.33 -8.96 10.15
C ARG A 499 0.45 -9.16 8.65
N GLU A 500 -0.27 -10.14 8.11
CA GLU A 500 -0.30 -10.40 6.66
C GLU A 500 1.09 -10.61 6.02
N GLY A 501 2.07 -11.10 6.78
CA GLY A 501 3.45 -11.29 6.31
C GLY A 501 4.29 -10.01 6.27
N LEU A 502 3.77 -8.89 6.77
CA LEU A 502 4.46 -7.60 6.88
C LEU A 502 4.79 -7.30 8.34
N THR A 503 5.90 -6.61 8.55
CA THR A 503 6.34 -6.11 9.86
C THR A 503 6.01 -4.64 9.99
N TYR A 504 5.35 -4.30 11.08
CA TYR A 504 4.97 -2.94 11.44
C TYR A 504 5.67 -2.55 12.75
N PRO A 505 5.94 -1.26 12.98
CA PRO A 505 6.33 -0.82 14.31
C PRO A 505 5.20 -1.09 15.32
N SER A 506 5.56 -1.66 16.46
CA SER A 506 4.64 -1.89 17.57
C SER A 506 4.30 -0.56 18.24
N MET A 507 3.11 -0.02 17.94
CA MET A 507 2.57 1.21 18.54
C MET A 507 1.23 0.91 19.22
N PRO A 508 1.22 0.52 20.51
CA PRO A 508 0.03 0.02 21.20
C PRO A 508 -1.16 0.99 21.19
N MET A 509 -0.89 2.29 21.36
CA MET A 509 -1.94 3.32 21.49
C MET A 509 -2.75 3.53 20.20
N ASP A 510 -2.17 3.20 19.06
CA ASP A 510 -2.78 3.39 17.73
C ASP A 510 -3.34 2.07 17.16
N GLY A 511 -3.60 1.08 18.02
CA GLY A 511 -4.11 -0.24 17.64
C GLY A 511 -3.05 -1.23 17.14
N GLY A 512 -1.77 -0.83 17.21
CA GLY A 512 -0.60 -1.60 16.81
C GLY A 512 -0.04 -2.51 17.90
N MET A 513 -0.90 -3.21 18.67
CA MET A 513 -0.48 -4.14 19.72
C MET A 513 0.45 -5.23 19.14
N PRO A 514 1.61 -5.51 19.76
CA PRO A 514 2.55 -6.53 19.30
C PRO A 514 1.93 -7.92 19.46
N ASN A 515 2.31 -8.84 18.58
CA ASN A 515 1.87 -10.24 18.63
C ASN A 515 3.04 -11.23 18.68
N PHE A 516 4.27 -10.76 18.56
CA PHE A 516 5.48 -11.56 18.80
C PHE A 516 6.42 -10.82 19.72
N PHE A 517 7.17 -11.58 20.51
CA PHE A 517 8.12 -11.04 21.47
C PHE A 517 9.43 -11.83 21.40
N THR A 518 10.56 -11.18 21.57
CA THR A 518 11.86 -11.83 21.37
C THR A 518 12.86 -11.47 22.46
N ILE A 519 13.61 -12.47 22.92
CA ILE A 519 14.86 -12.27 23.66
C ILE A 519 16.00 -12.44 22.69
N ASN A 520 16.88 -11.44 22.61
CA ASN A 520 18.05 -11.46 21.73
C ASN A 520 17.69 -11.86 20.28
N GLY A 521 16.58 -11.28 19.79
CA GLY A 521 16.14 -11.42 18.40
C GLY A 521 15.46 -12.75 18.07
N LYS A 522 15.26 -13.67 19.02
CA LYS A 522 14.52 -14.92 18.81
C LYS A 522 13.35 -15.04 19.79
N ALA A 523 12.27 -15.71 19.36
CA ALA A 523 11.16 -16.07 20.23
C ALA A 523 11.30 -17.54 20.66
N TYR A 524 10.87 -17.90 21.87
CA TYR A 524 10.82 -19.30 22.29
C TYR A 524 9.89 -20.09 21.34
N PRO A 525 10.22 -21.34 20.92
CA PRO A 525 11.30 -22.21 21.41
C PRO A 525 12.66 -22.06 20.71
N SER A 526 12.85 -21.00 19.93
CA SER A 526 14.08 -20.77 19.16
C SER A 526 15.13 -19.94 19.91
N THR A 527 14.84 -19.52 21.13
CA THR A 527 15.80 -18.88 22.02
C THR A 527 16.89 -19.85 22.46
N GLU A 528 18.05 -19.32 22.82
CA GLU A 528 19.17 -20.14 23.27
C GLU A 528 18.90 -20.79 24.63
N THR A 529 19.61 -21.88 24.92
CA THR A 529 19.59 -22.54 26.23
C THR A 529 20.89 -22.23 26.97
N ILE A 530 20.79 -21.64 28.15
CA ILE A 530 21.92 -21.37 29.03
C ILE A 530 22.26 -22.67 29.76
N ARG A 531 23.46 -23.20 29.58
CA ARG A 531 23.87 -24.46 30.21
C ARG A 531 24.80 -24.20 31.39
N MET A 532 24.46 -24.77 32.54
CA MET A 532 25.17 -24.54 33.80
C MET A 532 25.29 -25.84 34.61
N LYS A 533 26.06 -25.80 35.69
CA LYS A 533 26.14 -26.85 36.71
C LYS A 533 25.63 -26.33 38.06
N VAL A 534 25.19 -27.24 38.91
CA VAL A 534 24.84 -26.91 40.30
C VAL A 534 26.03 -26.23 40.99
N GLY A 535 25.76 -25.11 41.66
CA GLY A 535 26.74 -24.29 42.37
C GLY A 535 27.20 -23.06 41.59
N GLU A 536 27.12 -23.08 40.25
CA GLU A 536 27.51 -21.95 39.39
C GLU A 536 26.52 -20.77 39.51
N THR A 537 27.04 -19.58 39.23
CA THR A 537 26.33 -18.30 39.27
C THR A 537 26.16 -17.73 37.87
N LEU A 538 24.98 -17.19 37.60
CA LEU A 538 24.61 -16.52 36.35
C LEU A 538 24.28 -15.07 36.67
N LYS A 539 25.07 -14.15 36.12
CA LYS A 539 24.69 -12.74 36.04
C LYS A 539 23.85 -12.54 34.79
N VAL A 540 22.63 -12.04 34.96
CA VAL A 540 21.73 -11.69 33.87
C VAL A 540 21.62 -10.18 33.82
N ARG A 541 21.95 -9.60 32.67
CA ARG A 541 21.81 -8.17 32.37
C ARG A 541 20.54 -7.98 31.55
N PHE A 542 19.44 -7.65 32.20
CA PHE A 542 18.19 -7.31 31.52
C PHE A 542 18.28 -5.90 30.96
N ILE A 543 17.93 -5.74 29.68
CA ILE A 543 17.88 -4.46 28.99
C ILE A 543 16.51 -4.32 28.32
N GLY A 544 15.73 -3.34 28.78
CA GLY A 544 14.44 -2.97 28.20
C GLY A 544 14.64 -2.18 26.90
N THR A 545 15.06 -2.86 25.84
CA THR A 545 15.29 -2.27 24.51
C THR A 545 14.00 -2.03 23.71
N ASN A 546 12.87 -2.51 24.20
CA ASN A 546 11.55 -2.34 23.63
C ASN A 546 10.96 -0.95 23.90
N ASN A 547 9.92 -0.57 23.16
CA ASN A 547 9.26 0.74 23.29
C ASN A 547 7.94 0.71 24.07
N GLY A 548 7.23 -0.42 24.07
CA GLY A 548 5.83 -0.47 24.50
C GLY A 548 5.63 -0.88 25.95
N PHE A 549 5.94 -2.13 26.27
CA PHE A 549 5.50 -2.78 27.50
C PHE A 549 6.56 -2.81 28.59
N ILE A 550 6.10 -2.81 29.83
CA ILE A 550 6.92 -3.32 30.93
C ILE A 550 6.96 -4.84 30.86
N HIS A 551 8.14 -5.42 31.09
CA HIS A 551 8.34 -6.86 31.10
C HIS A 551 8.75 -7.31 32.52
N PRO A 552 7.83 -7.88 33.33
CA PRO A 552 8.18 -8.52 34.59
C PRO A 552 8.99 -9.79 34.33
N MET A 553 10.31 -9.71 34.42
CA MET A 553 11.22 -10.83 34.14
C MET A 553 11.36 -11.72 35.39
N HIS A 554 10.90 -12.97 35.28
CA HIS A 554 10.91 -13.97 36.34
C HIS A 554 11.96 -15.05 36.04
N ILE A 555 12.68 -15.52 37.08
CA ILE A 555 13.59 -16.68 36.99
C ILE A 555 13.12 -17.78 37.96
N HIS A 556 12.83 -18.98 37.44
CA HIS A 556 12.48 -20.12 38.28
C HIS A 556 13.68 -20.63 39.09
N GLY A 557 13.42 -21.35 40.19
CA GLY A 557 14.45 -22.11 40.93
C GLY A 557 15.07 -21.39 42.12
N GLY A 558 14.56 -20.22 42.48
CA GLY A 558 14.95 -19.47 43.69
C GLY A 558 15.14 -18.00 43.35
N PRO A 559 15.13 -17.12 44.38
CA PRO A 559 15.32 -15.71 44.12
C PRO A 559 16.73 -15.45 43.58
N PHE A 560 16.84 -14.49 42.67
CA PHE A 560 18.09 -13.85 42.31
C PHE A 560 18.33 -12.63 43.23
N GLU A 561 19.58 -12.21 43.35
CA GLU A 561 19.93 -10.93 43.98
C GLU A 561 20.00 -9.84 42.92
N VAL A 562 19.32 -8.71 43.16
CA VAL A 562 19.45 -7.52 42.29
C VAL A 562 20.69 -6.74 42.70
N VAL A 563 21.66 -6.62 41.79
CA VAL A 563 23.00 -6.11 42.08
C VAL A 563 23.32 -4.78 41.40
N ALA A 564 22.65 -4.43 40.30
CA ALA A 564 22.79 -3.13 39.65
C ALA A 564 21.45 -2.67 39.04
N ARG A 565 21.31 -1.35 38.89
CA ARG A 565 20.20 -0.71 38.19
C ARG A 565 20.73 0.39 37.29
N ASP A 566 20.29 0.40 36.03
CA ASP A 566 20.60 1.43 35.04
C ASP A 566 22.12 1.65 34.83
N GLY A 567 22.92 0.60 35.03
CA GLY A 567 24.39 0.63 34.94
C GLY A 567 25.10 0.83 36.28
N GLU A 568 24.39 1.35 37.29
CA GLU A 568 24.96 1.67 38.60
C GLU A 568 24.86 0.49 39.57
N ALA A 569 25.98 0.11 40.17
CA ALA A 569 26.04 -0.96 41.15
C ALA A 569 25.28 -0.57 42.44
N ILE A 570 24.36 -1.43 42.87
CA ILE A 570 23.65 -1.26 44.14
C ILE A 570 24.62 -1.60 45.28
N PRO A 571 24.79 -0.70 46.28
CA PRO A 571 25.61 -0.98 47.45
C PRO A 571 25.18 -2.28 48.12
N ALA A 572 26.14 -3.09 48.60
CA ALA A 572 25.85 -4.42 49.14
C ALA A 572 24.74 -4.43 50.22
N ALA A 573 24.65 -3.38 51.05
CA ALA A 573 23.63 -3.25 52.09
C ALA A 573 22.21 -2.94 51.56
N ALA A 574 22.08 -2.52 50.31
CA ALA A 574 20.81 -2.17 49.65
C ALA A 574 20.40 -3.17 48.57
N ARG A 575 21.23 -4.19 48.30
CA ARG A 575 20.86 -5.31 47.43
C ARG A 575 19.73 -6.10 48.07
N PHE A 576 18.86 -6.64 47.23
CA PHE A 576 17.69 -7.37 47.69
C PHE A 576 17.41 -8.57 46.81
N LEU A 577 16.75 -9.56 47.39
CA LEU A 577 16.31 -10.76 46.71
C LEU A 577 14.96 -10.52 46.05
N ALA A 578 14.82 -11.00 44.83
CA ALA A 578 13.57 -11.05 44.09
C ALA A 578 13.53 -12.31 43.22
N ASP A 579 12.33 -12.77 42.89
CA ASP A 579 12.16 -13.79 41.84
C ASP A 579 11.71 -13.17 40.52
N THR A 580 11.20 -11.93 40.56
CA THR A 580 10.63 -11.21 39.43
C THR A 580 10.99 -9.73 39.54
N ILE A 581 11.46 -9.13 38.46
CA ILE A 581 11.75 -7.69 38.39
C ILE A 581 11.08 -7.07 37.17
N ASN A 582 10.47 -5.90 37.36
CA ASN A 582 9.88 -5.14 36.28
C ASN A 582 10.95 -4.42 35.47
N VAL A 583 11.07 -4.78 34.19
CA VAL A 583 11.98 -4.14 33.23
C VAL A 583 11.14 -3.32 32.26
N GLY A 584 11.08 -2.01 32.45
CA GLY A 584 10.39 -1.09 31.53
C GLY A 584 11.26 -0.64 30.35
N PRO A 585 10.66 0.00 29.34
CA PRO A 585 11.39 0.67 28.26
C PRO A 585 12.50 1.57 28.80
N GLY A 586 13.74 1.35 28.33
CA GLY A 586 14.93 2.08 28.75
C GLY A 586 15.58 1.61 30.05
N GLN A 587 14.93 0.78 30.88
CA GLN A 587 15.52 0.34 32.15
C GLN A 587 16.52 -0.80 31.96
N ARG A 588 17.52 -0.87 32.86
CA ARG A 588 18.44 -2.01 32.94
C ARG A 588 18.52 -2.53 34.37
N TYR A 589 18.58 -3.85 34.52
CA TYR A 589 18.82 -4.50 35.80
C TYR A 589 19.85 -5.61 35.62
N ASP A 590 20.87 -5.61 36.48
CA ASP A 590 21.77 -6.75 36.60
C ASP A 590 21.37 -7.54 37.84
N VAL A 591 21.20 -8.85 37.65
CA VAL A 591 20.83 -9.77 38.73
C VAL A 591 21.77 -10.96 38.76
N VAL A 592 22.04 -11.51 39.95
CA VAL A 592 22.84 -12.72 40.13
C VAL A 592 21.94 -13.85 40.61
N TRP A 593 21.83 -14.89 39.80
CA TRP A 593 21.11 -16.12 40.12
C TRP A 593 22.10 -17.27 40.35
N LYS A 594 21.81 -18.15 41.31
CA LYS A 594 22.67 -19.30 41.63
C LYS A 594 21.96 -20.62 41.35
N ALA A 595 22.61 -21.51 40.61
CA ALA A 595 22.09 -22.85 40.33
C ALA A 595 22.11 -23.71 41.60
N GLN A 596 20.95 -23.89 42.25
CA GLN A 596 20.87 -24.65 43.51
C GLN A 596 20.57 -26.14 43.33
N ARG A 597 19.88 -26.50 42.24
CA ARG A 597 19.40 -27.86 41.95
C ARG A 597 19.45 -28.15 40.46
N PRO A 598 19.69 -29.41 40.07
CA PRO A 598 19.67 -29.82 38.67
C PRO A 598 18.24 -29.72 38.10
N GLY A 599 18.14 -29.52 36.80
CA GLY A 599 16.87 -29.42 36.08
C GLY A 599 16.81 -28.24 35.12
N LYS A 600 15.67 -28.10 34.46
CA LYS A 600 15.38 -26.99 33.55
C LYS A 600 14.62 -25.90 34.28
N TRP A 601 15.17 -24.70 34.27
CA TRP A 601 14.58 -23.50 34.84
C TRP A 601 14.29 -22.50 33.72
N LEU A 602 13.31 -21.62 33.92
CA LEU A 602 12.92 -20.64 32.92
C LEU A 602 13.35 -19.24 33.37
N ILE A 603 13.80 -18.44 32.41
CA ILE A 603 13.77 -16.98 32.47
C ILE A 603 12.64 -16.56 31.54
N HIS A 604 11.60 -15.88 32.03
CA HIS A 604 10.50 -15.45 31.16
C HIS A 604 9.80 -14.18 31.63
N CYS A 605 9.08 -13.53 30.73
CA CYS A 605 8.15 -12.46 31.08
C CYS A 605 6.92 -13.04 31.79
N HIS A 606 6.47 -12.42 32.88
CA HIS A 606 5.32 -12.86 33.68
C HIS A 606 3.99 -12.19 33.23
N ILE A 607 3.96 -11.58 32.04
CA ILE A 607 2.72 -11.22 31.35
C ILE A 607 2.38 -12.37 30.38
N PRO A 608 1.29 -13.13 30.59
CA PRO A 608 1.02 -14.34 29.81
C PRO A 608 0.96 -14.12 28.29
N HIS A 609 0.47 -12.97 27.83
CA HIS A 609 0.47 -12.63 26.41
C HIS A 609 1.89 -12.60 25.81
N HIS A 610 2.88 -12.17 26.58
CA HIS A 610 4.27 -12.03 26.13
C HIS A 610 5.02 -13.36 26.08
N THR A 611 4.41 -14.44 26.59
CA THR A 611 4.90 -15.82 26.48
C THR A 611 4.15 -16.59 25.40
N THR A 612 3.61 -15.90 24.40
CA THR A 612 2.96 -16.50 23.22
C THR A 612 3.63 -16.07 21.93
N ASN A 613 3.44 -16.87 20.88
CA ASN A 613 3.76 -16.56 19.50
C ASN A 613 2.43 -16.34 18.77
N ASN A 614 2.09 -15.08 18.49
CA ASN A 614 0.81 -14.68 17.91
C ASN A 614 -0.41 -15.24 18.68
N ASN A 615 -0.42 -15.06 20.01
CA ASN A 615 -1.45 -15.55 20.93
C ASN A 615 -1.54 -17.08 21.07
N VAL A 616 -0.53 -17.82 20.61
CA VAL A 616 -0.45 -19.28 20.76
C VAL A 616 0.81 -19.67 21.54
N GLU A 617 0.67 -20.57 22.51
CA GLU A 617 1.81 -21.22 23.17
C GLU A 617 2.25 -22.45 22.35
N GLU A 618 3.55 -22.57 22.10
CA GLU A 618 4.17 -23.65 21.36
C GLU A 618 5.20 -24.38 22.24
N LYS A 619 5.05 -25.69 22.41
CA LYS A 619 5.93 -26.50 23.29
C LYS A 619 5.96 -26.01 24.76
N GLY A 620 4.85 -25.47 25.25
CA GLY A 620 4.70 -25.02 26.65
C GLY A 620 5.06 -23.56 26.91
N GLY A 621 5.26 -22.75 25.86
CA GLY A 621 5.34 -21.29 25.98
C GLY A 621 5.67 -20.63 24.64
N GLY A 622 6.25 -19.45 24.66
CA GLY A 622 6.51 -18.65 23.47
C GLY A 622 7.20 -17.35 23.84
N GLY A 623 7.41 -16.48 22.86
CA GLY A 623 7.81 -15.09 23.09
C GLY A 623 9.08 -14.94 23.96
N LEU A 624 8.98 -14.11 25.00
CA LEU A 624 10.05 -13.80 25.96
C LEU A 624 10.29 -14.94 26.95
N MET A 625 10.91 -16.02 26.49
CA MET A 625 11.30 -17.13 27.34
C MET A 625 12.65 -17.73 26.93
N VAL A 626 13.49 -18.05 27.91
CA VAL A 626 14.80 -18.71 27.79
C VAL A 626 14.87 -19.85 28.79
N VAL A 627 15.54 -20.94 28.43
CA VAL A 627 15.76 -22.10 29.30
C VAL A 627 17.17 -22.04 29.90
N ILE A 628 17.27 -22.21 31.20
CA ILE A 628 18.51 -22.57 31.90
C ILE A 628 18.48 -24.08 32.14
N ASP A 629 19.48 -24.81 31.63
CA ASP A 629 19.63 -26.25 31.79
C ASP A 629 20.79 -26.52 32.77
N VAL A 630 20.45 -26.93 33.99
CA VAL A 630 21.41 -27.23 35.06
C VAL A 630 21.64 -28.73 35.11
N GLY A 631 22.83 -29.14 34.68
CA GLY A 631 23.29 -30.53 34.64
C GLY A 631 23.77 -31.10 35.97
#